data_AF-A0A2V8TUB9-F1
#
_entry.id   AF-A0A2V8TUB9-F1
#
_cell.length_a   1.000
_cell.length_b   1.000
_cell.length_c   1.000
_cell.angle_alpha   90.00
_cell.angle_beta   90.00
_cell.angle_gamma   90.00
#
_symmetry.space_group_name_H-M   'P 1'
#
loop_
_entity.id
_entity.type
_entity.pdbx_description
1 polymer ?
#
loop_
_entity_poly.entity_id
_entity_poly.type
_entity_poly.pdbx_seq_one_letter_code
_entity_poly.pdbx_strand_id
1 'polypeptide(L)' 'KVGLMLNVEKKNLPRVLNVLPALKKPTISHLSDEEWLAVNTILDESTVRTILPRLKEAGAQGIVEYPLNKIVM' A
#
# COMPACT_ATOMS: atom_id res chain seq x y z
N LYS A 1 9.46 7.69 8.60
CA LYS A 1 8.17 7.09 8.17
C LYS A 1 7.82 7.67 6.82
N VAL A 2 7.25 6.87 5.93
CA VAL A 2 6.85 7.27 4.58
C VAL A 2 5.39 6.90 4.35
N GLY A 3 4.71 7.67 3.51
CA GLY A 3 3.42 7.29 2.98
C GLY A 3 3.62 6.39 1.77
N LEU A 4 2.82 5.33 1.69
CA LEU A 4 2.76 4.42 0.55
C LEU A 4 1.34 4.41 0.03
N MET A 5 1.18 4.69 -1.26
CA MET A 5 -0.06 4.56 -1.98
C MET A 5 0.12 3.57 -3.13
N LEU A 6 -0.86 2.70 -3.34
CA LEU A 6 -0.85 1.73 -4.43
C LEU A 6 -2.28 1.38 -4.86
N ASN A 7 -2.41 0.96 -6.10
CA ASN A 7 -3.66 0.42 -6.64
C ASN A 7 -3.56 -1.09 -6.70
N VAL A 8 -4.68 -1.77 -6.50
CA VAL A 8 -4.75 -3.22 -6.56
C VAL A 8 -6.12 -3.64 -7.06
N GLU A 9 -6.16 -4.64 -7.93
CA GLU A 9 -7.42 -5.29 -8.26
C GLU A 9 -7.99 -5.99 -7.02
N LYS A 10 -9.31 -5.96 -6.87
CA LYS A 10 -10.04 -6.56 -5.73
C LYS A 10 -9.65 -8.03 -5.50
N LYS A 11 -9.44 -8.80 -6.57
CA LYS A 11 -8.98 -10.21 -6.51
C LYS A 11 -7.59 -10.39 -5.90
N ASN A 12 -6.73 -9.38 -5.98
CA ASN A 12 -5.35 -9.40 -5.51
C ASN A 12 -5.16 -8.73 -4.14
N LEU A 13 -6.18 -8.02 -3.64
CA LEU A 13 -6.15 -7.36 -2.34
C LEU A 13 -5.67 -8.28 -1.19
N PRO A 14 -6.17 -9.53 -1.03
CA PRO A 14 -5.72 -10.38 0.07
C PRO A 14 -4.21 -10.70 0.02
N ARG A 15 -3.65 -10.85 -1.18
CA ARG A 15 -2.21 -11.08 -1.38
C ARG A 15 -1.40 -9.86 -0.98
N VAL A 16 -1.86 -8.68 -1.37
CA VAL A 16 -1.22 -7.41 -1.01
C VAL A 16 -1.28 -7.16 0.51
N LEU A 17 -2.43 -7.42 1.14
CA LEU A 17 -2.59 -7.27 2.59
C LEU A 17 -1.69 -8.20 3.40
N ASN A 18 -1.39 -9.41 2.89
CA ASN A 18 -0.44 -10.34 3.52
C ASN A 18 1.02 -9.88 3.43
N VAL A 19 1.36 -9.04 2.45
CA VAL A 19 2.70 -8.47 2.29
C VAL A 19 2.88 -7.24 3.18
N LEU A 20 1.82 -6.46 3.38
CA LEU A 20 1.86 -5.28 4.22
C LEU A 20 2.06 -5.68 5.70
N PRO A 21 3.01 -5.07 6.42
CA PRO A 21 3.18 -5.33 7.84
C PRO A 21 1.89 -4.92 8.58
N ALA A 22 1.31 -5.86 9.33
CA ALA A 22 -0.03 -5.80 9.96
C ALA A 22 -0.28 -4.62 10.93
N LEU A 23 0.65 -3.69 11.08
CA LEU A 23 0.69 -2.74 12.18
C LEU A 23 -0.21 -1.51 12.02
N LYS A 24 -0.74 -1.19 10.83
CA LYS A 24 -1.69 -0.08 10.66
C LYS A 24 -2.69 -0.40 9.58
N LYS A 25 -3.94 -0.68 9.99
CA LYS A 25 -5.11 -0.89 9.12
C LYS A 25 -5.03 0.06 7.92
N PRO A 26 -4.69 -0.44 6.71
CA PRO A 26 -4.53 0.43 5.58
C PRO A 26 -5.89 1.02 5.21
N THR A 27 -5.90 2.26 4.73
CA THR A 27 -7.11 2.84 4.16
C THR A 27 -7.33 2.19 2.80
N ILE A 28 -8.52 1.64 2.58
CA ILE A 28 -8.92 0.99 1.34
C ILE A 28 -10.10 1.77 0.77
N SER A 29 -9.96 2.27 -0.45
CA SER A 29 -10.99 3.05 -1.14
C SER A 29 -11.27 2.46 -2.52
N HIS A 30 -12.53 2.43 -2.94
CA HIS A 30 -12.89 2.05 -4.31
C HIS A 30 -12.46 3.15 -5.28
N LEU A 31 -11.84 2.74 -6.40
CA LEU A 31 -11.56 3.65 -7.50
C LEU A 31 -12.81 3.81 -8.39
N SER A 32 -12.69 4.62 -9.44
CA SER A 32 -13.76 4.80 -10.43
C SER A 32 -14.18 3.50 -11.11
N ASP A 33 -13.26 2.53 -11.18
CA ASP A 33 -13.54 1.15 -11.56
C ASP A 33 -13.72 0.32 -10.28
N GLU A 34 -14.88 -0.32 -10.12
CA GLU A 34 -15.25 -1.08 -8.92
C GLU A 34 -14.39 -2.32 -8.69
N GLU A 35 -13.72 -2.81 -9.74
CA GLU A 35 -12.76 -3.92 -9.64
C GLU A 35 -11.40 -3.47 -9.09
N TRP A 36 -11.19 -2.15 -8.94
CA TRP A 36 -9.95 -1.58 -8.46
C TRP A 36 -10.09 -0.86 -7.12
N LEU A 37 -9.07 -1.03 -6.30
CA LEU A 37 -8.97 -0.47 -4.97
C LEU A 37 -7.68 0.33 -4.83
N ALA A 38 -7.78 1.50 -4.21
CA ALA A 38 -6.63 2.24 -3.72
C ALA A 38 -6.34 1.81 -2.27
N VAL A 39 -5.09 1.47 -2.00
CA VAL A 39 -4.59 1.12 -0.67
C VAL A 39 -3.57 2.17 -0.24
N ASN A 40 -3.80 2.77 0.92
CA ASN A 40 -2.95 3.79 1.51
C ASN A 40 -2.48 3.35 2.89
N THR A 41 -1.19 3.47 3.16
CA THR A 41 -0.62 3.10 4.47
C THR A 41 0.64 3.90 4.79
N ILE A 42 1.02 3.91 6.07
CA ILE A 42 2.20 4.61 6.58
C ILE A 42 3.16 3.57 7.15
N LEU A 43 4.37 3.54 6.60
CA LEU A 43 5.39 2.53 6.85
C LEU A 43 6.70 3.15 7.34
N ASP A 44 7.62 2.31 7.80
CA ASP A 44 9.03 2.67 7.91
C ASP A 44 9.68 2.60 6.52
N GLU A 45 10.51 3.60 6.20
CA GLU A 45 11.20 3.71 4.92
C GLU A 45 12.08 2.48 4.63
N SER A 46 12.74 1.96 5.67
CA SER A 46 13.55 0.74 5.58
C SER A 46 12.72 -0.48 5.15
N THR A 47 11.47 -0.57 5.61
CA THR A 47 10.55 -1.66 5.27
C THR A 47 10.07 -1.56 3.82
N VAL A 48 9.87 -0.34 3.29
CA VAL A 48 9.34 -0.11 1.93
C VAL A 48 10.23 -0.77 0.88
N ARG A 49 11.55 -0.58 0.98
CA ARG A 49 12.52 -1.17 0.05
C ARG A 49 12.43 -2.69 -0.02
N THR A 50 12.13 -3.36 1.09
CA THR A 50 12.01 -4.82 1.16
C THR A 50 10.66 -5.33 0.65
N ILE A 51 9.58 -4.57 0.85
CA ILE A 51 8.23 -5.01 0.44
C ILE A 51 7.85 -4.59 -0.98
N LEU A 52 8.46 -3.55 -1.55
CA LEU A 52 8.16 -3.04 -2.89
C LEU A 52 8.15 -4.14 -3.97
N PRO A 53 9.19 -4.99 -4.08
CA PRO A 53 9.19 -6.10 -5.05
C PRO A 53 8.03 -7.08 -4.80
N ARG A 54 7.81 -7.43 -3.53
CA ARG A 54 6.76 -8.38 -3.11
C ARG A 54 5.35 -7.84 -3.36
N LEU A 55 5.14 -6.54 -3.21
CA LEU A 55 3.87 -5.88 -3.53
C LEU A 55 3.58 -5.96 -5.03
N LYS A 56 4.60 -5.71 -5.86
CA LYS A 56 4.48 -5.83 -7.32
C LYS A 56 4.14 -7.26 -7.73
N GLU A 57 4.80 -8.25 -7.15
CA GLU A 57 4.50 -9.68 -7.35
C GLU A 57 3.10 -10.08 -6.86
N ALA A 58 2.63 -9.46 -5.77
CA ALA A 58 1.28 -9.66 -5.25
C ALA A 58 0.17 -9.02 -6.11
N GLY A 59 0.53 -8.25 -7.15
CA GLY A 59 -0.41 -7.60 -8.05
C GLY A 59 -0.72 -6.14 -7.73
N ALA A 60 0.09 -5.49 -6.90
CA ALA A 60 0.01 -4.05 -6.72
C ALA A 60 0.53 -3.31 -7.96
N GLN A 61 -0.16 -2.23 -8.33
CA GLN A 61 0.16 -1.37 -9.46
C GLN A 61 0.18 0.09 -9.02
N GLY A 62 0.87 0.95 -9.78
CA GLY A 62 0.91 2.38 -9.50
C GLY A 62 1.41 2.70 -8.09
N ILE A 63 2.42 1.99 -7.61
CA ILE A 63 2.97 2.19 -6.26
C ILE A 63 3.73 3.51 -6.20
N VAL A 64 3.34 4.38 -5.27
CA VAL A 64 3.95 5.69 -5.02
C VAL A 64 4.36 5.77 -3.56
N GLU A 65 5.64 6.07 -3.33
CA GLU A 65 6.21 6.38 -2.03
C GLU A 65 6.41 7.90 -1.92
N TYR A 66 6.09 8.47 -0.76
CA TYR A 66 6.32 9.88 -0.49
C TYR A 66 6.80 10.13 0.96
N PRO A 67 7.75 11.06 1.16
CA PRO A 67 8.23 11.40 2.49
C PRO A 67 7.13 12.11 3.29
N LEU A 68 7.04 11.81 4.58
CA LEU A 68 6.13 12.51 5.50
C LEU A 68 6.90 13.62 6.23
N ASN A 69 6.49 14.86 6.02
CA ASN A 69 7.13 16.03 6.65
C ASN A 69 6.71 16.23 8.11
N LYS A 70 5.47 15.89 8.45
CA LYS A 70 4.91 16.06 9.79
C LYS A 70 3.89 14.97 10.06
N ILE A 71 4.01 14.31 11.21
CA ILE A 71 3.02 13.38 11.73
C ILE A 71 2.52 13.98 13.04
N VAL A 72 1.20 14.17 13.14
CA VAL A 72 0.54 14.57 14.38
C VAL A 72 -0.27 13.37 14.84
N MET A 73 -0.04 12.92 16.07
CA MET A 73 -0.71 11.77 16.69
C MET A 73 -1.71 12.24 17.73
#